data_AF-A0A852Z2P8-F1
#
_entry.id   AF-A0A852Z2P8-F1
#
_cell.length_a   1.000
_cell.length_b   1.000
_cell.length_c   1.000
_cell.angle_alpha   90.00
_cell.angle_beta   90.00
_cell.angle_gamma   90.00
#
_symmetry.space_group_name_H-M   'P 1'
#
loop_
_entity.id
_entity.type
_entity.pdbx_description
1 polymer ?
#
loop_
_entity_poly.entity_id
_entity_poly.type
_entity_poly.pdbx_seq_one_letter_code
_entity_poly.pdbx_strand_id
1 'polypeptide(L)'
;MTAHSMERTQVFWITPEDGTRQHATLREPPAEGGKVEVLGGHSPVFAPEVRDRRGYQMWHTRPFCEECFTAYLKLPIARPDWKS
;
A
#
# COMPACT_ATOMS: atom_id res chain seq x y z
N MET A 1 21.85 -7.51 -24.10
CA MET A 1 21.63 -7.02 -22.73
C MET A 1 20.21 -6.49 -22.66
N THR A 2 19.26 -7.28 -22.16
CA THR A 2 17.87 -6.84 -21.98
C THR A 2 17.81 -5.97 -20.75
N ALA A 3 17.46 -4.69 -20.93
CA ALA A 3 17.19 -3.78 -19.84
C ALA A 3 16.02 -4.33 -19.02
N HIS A 4 16.29 -4.85 -17.82
CA HIS A 4 15.24 -5.16 -16.85
C HIS A 4 14.67 -3.82 -16.37
N SER A 5 13.66 -3.30 -17.06
CA SER A 5 12.80 -2.26 -16.52
C SER A 5 12.06 -2.89 -15.34
N MET A 6 12.64 -2.80 -14.15
CA MET A 6 11.96 -3.15 -12.91
C MET A 6 10.90 -2.06 -12.70
N GLU A 7 9.71 -2.23 -13.28
CA GLU A 7 8.55 -1.42 -12.89
C GLU A 7 8.43 -1.52 -11.37
N ARG A 8 8.73 -0.43 -10.68
CA ARG A 8 8.64 -0.38 -9.22
C ARG A 8 7.16 -0.53 -8.89
N THR A 9 6.79 -1.68 -8.32
CA THR A 9 5.44 -1.89 -7.79
C THR A 9 5.15 -0.80 -6.74
N GLN A 10 4.31 0.16 -7.11
CA GLN A 10 3.89 1.22 -6.20
C GLN A 10 2.85 0.63 -5.22
N VAL A 11 3.08 0.84 -3.93
CA VAL A 11 2.16 0.43 -2.86
C VAL A 11 1.68 1.68 -2.15
N PHE A 12 0.38 1.72 -1.88
CA PHE A 12 -0.29 2.79 -1.12
C PHE A 12 -0.80 2.20 0.20
N TRP A 13 -0.67 2.99 1.27
CA TRP A 13 -1.12 2.63 2.61
C TRP A 13 -2.24 3.57 3.05
N ILE A 14 -3.43 3.02 3.23
CA ILE A 14 -4.65 3.73 3.57
C ILE A 14 -4.91 3.53 5.06
N THR A 15 -5.14 4.63 5.79
CA THR A 15 -5.78 4.55 7.11
C THR A 15 -7.25 4.95 6.93
N PRO A 16 -8.22 4.03 7.11
CA PRO A 16 -9.64 4.37 7.12
C PRO A 16 -9.97 5.38 8.22
N GLU A 17 -11.14 6.03 8.12
CA GLU A 17 -11.59 7.02 9.12
C GLU A 17 -11.77 6.44 10.53
N ASP A 18 -12.08 5.13 10.64
CA ASP A 18 -12.10 4.44 11.94
C ASP A 18 -10.73 4.43 12.65
N GLY A 19 -9.66 4.76 11.91
CA GLY A 19 -8.32 4.98 12.42
C GLY A 19 -7.62 3.73 12.95
N THR A 20 -8.21 2.54 12.79
CA THR A 20 -7.82 1.39 13.61
C THR A 20 -6.57 0.70 13.08
N ARG A 21 -6.45 0.54 11.76
CA ARG A 21 -5.36 -0.19 11.09
C ARG A 21 -5.08 0.38 9.71
N GLN A 22 -3.82 0.32 9.29
CA GLN A 22 -3.44 0.67 7.93
C GLN A 22 -3.60 -0.53 6.98
N HIS A 23 -4.09 -0.27 5.78
CA HIS A 23 -4.32 -1.25 4.72
C HIS A 23 -3.48 -0.93 3.50
N ALA A 24 -2.95 -1.96 2.84
CA ALA A 24 -2.13 -1.81 1.66
C ALA A 24 -2.96 -2.03 0.39
N THR A 25 -2.67 -1.27 -0.67
CA THR A 25 -3.25 -1.47 -2.00
C THR A 25 -2.20 -1.19 -3.09
N LEU A 26 -2.41 -1.77 -4.26
CA LEU A 26 -1.63 -1.50 -5.48
C LEU A 26 -2.28 -0.46 -6.38
N ARG A 27 -3.52 -0.05 -6.08
CA ARG A 27 -4.25 0.96 -6.85
C ARG A 27 -4.18 2.29 -6.12
N GLU A 28 -3.93 3.37 -6.86
CA GLU A 28 -3.99 4.71 -6.29
C GLU A 28 -5.42 4.95 -5.75
N PRO A 29 -5.58 5.32 -4.47
CA PRO A 29 -6.91 5.61 -3.93
C PRO A 29 -7.53 6.85 -4.60
N PRO A 30 -8.87 6.91 -4.72
CA PRO A 30 -9.57 8.08 -5.26
C PRO A 30 -9.24 9.36 -4.48
N ALA A 31 -9.11 10.49 -5.17
CA ALA A 31 -8.73 11.76 -4.53
C ALA A 31 -9.84 12.25 -3.57
N GLU A 32 -11.09 12.06 -3.99
CA GLU A 32 -12.32 12.37 -3.26
C GLU A 32 -12.64 11.36 -2.14
N GLY A 33 -11.79 10.36 -1.93
CA GLY A 33 -12.08 9.22 -1.06
C GLY A 33 -13.01 8.20 -1.71
N GLY A 34 -13.10 7.01 -1.12
CA GLY A 34 -13.93 5.96 -1.70
C GLY A 34 -13.49 4.56 -1.36
N LYS A 35 -14.26 3.59 -1.88
CA LYS A 35 -13.97 2.17 -1.70
C LYS A 35 -12.71 1.78 -2.48
N VAL A 36 -11.80 1.07 -1.81
CA VAL A 36 -10.54 0.60 -2.37
C VAL A 36 -10.35 -0.88 -2.09
N GLU A 37 -10.04 -1.63 -3.14
CA GLU A 37 -9.59 -3.02 -3.05
C GLU A 37 -8.20 -3.05 -2.41
N VAL A 38 -8.02 -3.96 -1.46
CA VAL A 38 -6.84 -4.04 -0.61
C VAL A 38 -6.11 -5.37 -0.81
N LEU A 39 -4.83 -5.38 -0.46
CA LEU A 39 -4.03 -6.59 -0.43
C LEU A 39 -4.53 -7.57 0.62
N GLY A 40 -4.21 -8.85 0.45
CA GLY A 40 -4.58 -9.90 1.40
C GLY A 40 -5.93 -10.57 1.09
N GLY A 41 -6.72 -10.06 0.14
CA GLY A 41 -7.95 -10.70 -0.31
C GLY A 41 -9.12 -10.58 0.66
N HIS A 42 -9.04 -9.67 1.64
CA HIS A 42 -10.12 -9.38 2.56
C HIS A 42 -11.03 -8.27 2.05
N SER A 43 -12.08 -7.95 2.81
CA SER A 43 -13.07 -6.96 2.42
C SER A 43 -12.42 -5.60 2.09
N PRO A 44 -12.88 -4.91 1.03
CA PRO A 44 -12.39 -3.59 0.67
C PRO A 44 -12.58 -2.58 1.80
N VAL A 45 -11.76 -1.55 1.82
CA VAL A 45 -11.83 -0.47 2.83
C VAL A 45 -12.24 0.84 2.19
N PHE A 46 -12.70 1.79 3.00
CA PHE A 46 -12.99 3.15 2.55
C PHE A 46 -11.77 4.04 2.81
N ALA A 47 -11.16 4.55 1.75
CA ALA A 47 -10.11 5.57 1.84
C ALA A 47 -10.76 6.93 2.12
N PRO A 48 -10.24 7.72 3.08
CA PRO A 48 -10.70 9.08 3.29
C PRO A 48 -10.34 9.97 2.09
N GLU A 49 -10.98 11.13 1.99
CA GLU A 49 -10.50 12.20 1.10
C GLU A 49 -9.12 12.65 1.60
N VAL A 50 -8.13 12.68 0.71
CA VAL A 50 -6.77 13.09 1.09
C VAL A 50 -6.31 14.23 0.20
N ARG A 51 -6.03 15.38 0.83
CA ARG A 51 -5.55 16.59 0.15
C ARG A 51 -4.07 16.54 -0.24
N ASP A 52 -3.30 15.61 0.34
CA ASP A 52 -1.87 15.38 0.08
C ASP A 52 -1.58 13.89 -0.12
N ARG A 53 -0.91 13.53 -1.22
CA ARG A 53 -0.46 12.16 -1.53
C ARG A 53 0.38 11.51 -0.43
N ARG A 54 1.00 12.29 0.47
CA ARG A 54 1.69 11.77 1.68
C ARG A 54 0.75 10.99 2.62
N GLY A 55 -0.56 11.25 2.56
CA GLY A 55 -1.54 10.50 3.34
C GLY A 55 -1.70 9.03 2.93
N TYR A 56 -1.10 8.63 1.79
CA TYR A 56 -1.08 7.23 1.32
C TYR A 56 0.28 6.53 1.52
N GLN A 57 1.16 7.08 2.36
CA GLN A 57 2.45 6.45 2.70
C GLN A 57 2.31 5.52 3.90
N MET A 58 3.25 4.58 4.06
CA MET A 58 3.31 3.71 5.23
C MET A 58 3.69 4.51 6.47
N TRP A 59 2.90 4.39 7.55
CA TRP A 59 3.24 4.95 8.86
C TRP A 59 3.70 3.81 9.78
N HIS A 60 5.01 3.63 9.97
CA HIS A 60 5.56 2.55 10.82
C HIS A 60 5.11 2.63 12.29
N THR A 61 4.60 3.77 12.74
CA THR A 61 4.11 4.01 14.10
C THR A 61 2.65 3.62 14.31
N ARG A 62 1.93 3.21 13.25
CA ARG A 62 0.53 2.81 13.32
C ARG A 62 0.37 1.30 13.07
N PRO A 63 -0.62 0.66 13.71
CA PRO A 63 -0.90 -0.76 13.48
C PRO A 63 -1.26 -1.03 12.02
N PHE A 64 -0.93 -2.24 11.57
CA PHE A 64 -1.24 -2.73 10.23
C PHE A 64 -2.38 -3.74 10.28
N CYS A 65 -3.14 -3.81 9.18
CA CYS A 65 -3.92 -5.00 8.90
C CYS A 65 -2.95 -6.16 8.58
N GLU A 66 -3.07 -7.25 9.32
CA GLU A 66 -2.15 -8.40 9.26
C GLU A 66 -2.12 -9.05 7.87
N GLU A 67 -3.29 -9.19 7.25
CA GLU A 67 -3.46 -9.78 5.93
C GLU A 67 -2.85 -8.90 4.83
N CYS A 68 -3.09 -7.57 4.90
CA CYS A 68 -2.46 -6.59 4.02
C CYS A 68 -0.93 -6.62 4.14
N PHE A 69 -0.41 -6.60 5.38
CA PHE A 69 1.03 -6.56 5.62
C PHE A 69 1.71 -7.85 5.16
N THR A 70 1.11 -9.02 5.44
CA THR A 70 1.60 -10.30 4.96
C THR A 70 1.64 -10.38 3.43
N ALA A 71 0.61 -9.88 2.76
CA ALA A 71 0.57 -9.83 1.30
C ALA A 71 1.61 -8.85 0.72
N TYR A 72 1.80 -7.70 1.37
CA TYR A 72 2.84 -6.73 1.02
C TYR A 72 4.25 -7.35 1.05
N LEU A 73 4.59 -8.11 2.09
CA LEU A 73 5.89 -8.78 2.21
C LEU A 73 6.16 -9.82 1.10
N LYS A 74 5.10 -10.34 0.48
CA LYS A 74 5.18 -11.32 -0.61
C LYS A 74 5.24 -10.69 -2.00
N LEU A 75 5.09 -9.36 -2.11
CA LEU A 75 5.17 -8.69 -3.40
C LEU A 75 6.55 -8.92 -4.04
N PRO A 76 6.62 -9.09 -5.36
CA PRO A 76 7.88 -9.18 -6.10
C PRO A 76 8.51 -7.79 -6.21
N ILE A 77 8.84 -7.18 -5.08
CA ILE A 77 9.57 -5.91 -5.04
C ILE A 77 11.04 -6.17 -5.36
N ALA A 78 11.61 -5.28 -6.17
CA ALA A 78 13.04 -5.22 -6.42
C ALA A 78 13.77 -5.20 -5.07
N ARG A 79 14.44 -6.30 -4.70
CA ARG A 79 15.31 -6.29 -3.51
C ARG A 79 16.50 -5.38 -3.82
N PRO A 80 16.92 -4.53 -2.89
CA PRO A 80 18.17 -3.79 -3.07
C PRO A 80 19.29 -4.80 -3.32
N ASP A 81 19.99 -4.62 -4.43
CA ASP A 81 21.22 -5.34 -4.72
C ASP A 81 22.31 -4.74 -3.84
N TRP A 82 22.61 -5.41 -2.72
CA TRP A 82 23.75 -5.04 -1.90
C TRP A 82 24.99 -5.55 -2.61
N LYS A 83 25.70 -4.66 -3.32
CA LYS A 83 27.06 -4.97 -3.78
C LYS A 83 27.93 -5.20 -2.54
N SER A 84 28.27 -6.46 -2.30
CA SER A 84 29.32 -6.88 -1.35
C SER A 84 30.67 -6.29 -1.71
#